data_AF-A0A419EEY1-F1
#
_entry.id   AF-A0A419EEY1-F1
#
_cell.length_a   1.000
_cell.length_b   1.000
_cell.length_c   1.000
_cell.angle_alpha   90.00
_cell.angle_beta   90.00
_cell.angle_gamma   90.00
#
_symmetry.space_group_name_H-M   'P 1'
#
loop_
_entity.id
_entity.type
_entity.pdbx_description
1 polymer ?
#
loop_
_entity_poly.entity_id
_entity_poly.type
_entity_poly.pdbx_seq_one_letter_code
_entity_poly.pdbx_strand_id
1 'polypeptide(L)'
;MPVAKPKFDLPEEFRQLALGLELPEVELDEMSVEEARLKSEAGRSALFALKGMPNQPVWFERFEQLINGGWPWRQAAFIAWASMPKNGRIPKSQEELAKRVLNLTSDRAISTWRKKNPAIDAMVAVLQSAELWDHRADAFQQLVEGVKRAGTDYKFAKHLEMFLRMTGDDVPTSQLVALIKRKGSSGPREIDDDTLDELAAGVTEINQGLAGEEEDDVSSG
;
A
#
# COMPACT_ATOMS: atom_id res chain seq x y z
N MET A 1 -6.17 23.57 -13.74
CA MET A 1 -7.11 22.49 -14.05
C MET A 1 -7.32 21.71 -12.76
N PRO A 2 -8.53 21.64 -12.19
CA PRO A 2 -8.78 20.75 -11.06
C PRO A 2 -8.60 19.31 -11.55
N VAL A 3 -7.57 18.63 -11.06
CA VAL A 3 -7.36 17.21 -11.34
C VAL A 3 -8.52 16.48 -10.66
N ALA A 4 -9.38 15.85 -11.47
CA ALA A 4 -10.48 15.06 -10.95
C ALA A 4 -9.89 13.99 -10.02
N LYS A 5 -10.36 13.94 -8.76
CA LYS A 5 -9.95 12.87 -7.84
C LYS A 5 -10.25 11.54 -8.53
N PRO A 6 -9.30 10.60 -8.57
CA PRO A 6 -9.59 9.27 -9.07
C PRO A 6 -10.75 8.72 -8.25
N LYS A 7 -11.82 8.32 -8.93
CA LYS A 7 -12.87 7.53 -8.30
C LYS A 7 -12.27 6.17 -8.01
N PHE A 8 -11.92 5.92 -6.75
CA PHE A 8 -11.59 4.59 -6.26
C PHE A 8 -12.88 3.76 -6.12
N ASP A 9 -13.68 3.71 -7.18
CA ASP A 9 -14.63 2.62 -7.33
C ASP A 9 -13.77 1.38 -7.44
N LEU A 10 -13.84 0.50 -6.43
CA LEU A 10 -13.08 -0.74 -6.39
C LEU A 10 -13.20 -1.42 -7.77
N PRO A 11 -12.09 -1.62 -8.51
CA PRO A 11 -12.13 -2.26 -9.81
C PRO A 11 -12.84 -3.61 -9.71
N GLU A 12 -13.51 -4.05 -10.77
CA GLU A 12 -14.39 -5.23 -10.75
C GLU A 12 -13.66 -6.51 -10.32
N GLU A 13 -12.35 -6.57 -10.52
CA GLU A 13 -11.41 -7.60 -10.03
C GLU A 13 -11.24 -7.65 -8.50
N PHE A 14 -11.51 -6.54 -7.79
CA PHE A 14 -11.51 -6.45 -6.32
C PHE A 14 -12.90 -6.64 -5.71
N ARG A 15 -13.95 -6.63 -6.54
CA ARG A 15 -15.22 -7.20 -6.13
C ARG A 15 -14.99 -8.70 -6.14
N GLN A 16 -14.96 -9.30 -4.95
CA GLN A 16 -15.13 -10.74 -4.89
C GLN A 16 -16.46 -11.01 -5.59
N LEU A 17 -16.41 -11.56 -6.82
CA LEU A 17 -17.51 -12.36 -7.34
C LEU A 17 -17.90 -13.24 -6.17
N ALA A 18 -19.12 -13.10 -5.67
CA ALA A 18 -19.67 -13.88 -4.56
C ALA A 18 -19.84 -15.35 -4.98
N LEU A 19 -18.81 -15.93 -5.60
CA LEU A 19 -18.67 -17.31 -6.02
C LEU A 19 -18.37 -18.13 -4.78
N GLY A 20 -19.38 -18.27 -3.93
CA GLY A 20 -19.59 -19.45 -3.08
C GLY A 20 -18.48 -19.88 -2.12
N LEU A 21 -17.42 -19.09 -1.92
CA LEU A 21 -16.47 -19.27 -0.83
C LEU A 21 -17.11 -18.70 0.45
N GLU A 22 -18.22 -19.31 0.86
CA GLU A 22 -18.62 -19.37 2.27
C GLU A 22 -17.50 -20.13 3.00
N LEU A 23 -16.40 -19.43 3.25
CA LEU A 23 -15.41 -19.86 4.23
C LEU A 23 -16.22 -20.10 5.50
N PRO A 24 -16.20 -21.33 6.07
CA PRO A 24 -17.02 -21.63 7.23
C PRO A 24 -16.75 -20.55 8.28
N GLU A 25 -17.78 -19.74 8.57
CA GLU A 25 -17.66 -18.55 9.42
C GLU A 25 -17.29 -18.92 10.87
N VAL A 26 -17.29 -20.22 11.17
CA VAL A 26 -17.25 -20.80 12.49
C VAL A 26 -16.22 -21.92 12.49
N GLU A 27 -15.19 -21.79 13.34
CA GLU A 27 -14.54 -22.99 13.86
C GLU A 27 -15.61 -23.73 14.67
N LEU A 28 -16.07 -24.88 14.16
CA LEU A 28 -17.07 -25.73 14.80
C LEU A 28 -16.50 -26.35 16.10
N ASP A 29 -16.14 -25.51 17.06
CA ASP A 29 -16.03 -25.89 18.46
C ASP A 29 -17.45 -25.88 19.02
N GLU A 30 -18.10 -27.04 18.97
CA GLU A 30 -19.28 -27.46 19.76
C GLU A 30 -20.58 -26.62 19.65
N MET A 31 -20.59 -25.50 18.93
CA MET A 31 -21.78 -24.66 18.76
C MET A 31 -22.68 -25.12 17.61
N SER A 32 -24.00 -25.08 17.85
CA SER A 32 -25.00 -25.32 16.81
C SER A 32 -24.91 -24.26 15.70
N VAL A 33 -25.19 -24.66 14.45
CA VAL A 33 -25.22 -23.77 13.28
C VAL A 33 -26.17 -22.58 13.51
N GLU A 34 -27.30 -22.81 14.17
CA GLU A 34 -28.27 -21.76 14.51
C GLU A 34 -27.72 -20.75 15.54
N GLU A 35 -27.02 -21.24 16.57
CA GLU A 35 -26.40 -20.37 17.58
C GLU A 35 -25.28 -19.51 16.96
N ALA A 36 -24.52 -20.09 16.03
CA ALA A 36 -23.50 -19.35 15.31
C ALA A 36 -24.09 -18.28 14.39
N ARG A 37 -25.23 -18.57 13.74
CA ARG A 37 -25.95 -17.59 12.91
C ARG A 37 -26.47 -16.43 13.76
N LEU A 38 -27.12 -16.73 14.89
CA LEU A 38 -27.59 -15.73 15.84
C LEU A 38 -26.45 -14.85 16.36
N LYS A 39 -25.29 -15.44 16.69
CA LYS A 39 -24.10 -14.67 17.08
C LYS A 39 -23.58 -13.78 15.97
N SER A 40 -23.62 -14.25 14.71
CA SER A 40 -23.23 -13.49 13.53
C SER A 40 -24.15 -12.29 13.30
N GLU A 41 -25.46 -12.51 13.35
CA GLU A 41 -26.48 -11.47 13.18
C GLU A 41 -26.42 -10.43 14.31
N ALA A 42 -26.21 -10.86 15.55
CA ALA A 42 -26.04 -9.98 16.69
C ALA A 42 -24.78 -9.11 16.57
N GLY A 43 -23.64 -9.71 16.19
CA GLY A 43 -22.38 -8.98 15.97
C GLY A 43 -22.50 -7.96 14.84
N ARG A 44 -23.13 -8.35 13.73
CA ARG A 44 -23.43 -7.45 12.61
C ARG A 44 -24.31 -6.29 13.07
N SER A 45 -25.42 -6.57 13.73
CA SER A 45 -26.36 -5.54 14.20
C SER A 45 -25.69 -4.57 15.17
N ALA A 46 -24.86 -5.07 16.09
CA ALA A 46 -24.11 -4.24 17.03
C ALA A 46 -23.10 -3.32 16.30
N LEU A 47 -22.39 -3.84 15.29
CA LEU A 47 -21.46 -3.05 14.51
C LEU A 47 -22.18 -1.94 13.72
N PHE A 48 -23.29 -2.27 13.05
CA PHE A 48 -24.08 -1.29 12.31
C PHE A 48 -24.76 -0.26 13.24
N ALA A 49 -25.09 -0.63 14.47
CA ALA A 49 -25.62 0.30 15.46
C ALA A 49 -24.61 1.39 15.87
N LEU A 50 -23.30 1.15 15.73
CA LEU A 50 -22.27 2.16 15.99
C LEU A 50 -22.24 3.28 14.94
N LYS A 51 -22.96 3.13 13.83
CA LYS A 51 -23.03 4.14 12.77
C LYS A 51 -23.61 5.45 13.30
N GLY A 52 -22.85 6.54 13.18
CA GLY A 52 -23.28 7.86 13.63
C GLY A 52 -23.20 8.08 15.15
N MET A 53 -22.66 7.12 15.90
CA MET A 53 -22.35 7.33 17.32
C MET A 53 -20.99 8.02 17.49
N PRO A 54 -20.77 8.81 18.56
CA PRO A 54 -19.48 9.45 18.83
C PRO A 54 -18.33 8.46 19.05
N ASN A 55 -18.64 7.20 19.40
CA ASN A 55 -17.67 6.12 19.58
C ASN A 55 -17.47 5.28 18.30
N GLN A 56 -17.88 5.77 17.13
CA GLN A 56 -17.67 5.08 15.87
C GLN A 56 -16.17 4.88 15.60
N PRO A 57 -15.71 3.65 15.30
CA PRO A 57 -14.32 3.42 14.96
C PRO A 57 -13.91 4.17 13.69
N VAL A 58 -12.69 4.73 13.66
CA VAL A 58 -12.18 5.48 12.50
C VAL A 58 -12.16 4.65 11.21
N TRP A 59 -11.97 3.34 11.33
CA TRP A 59 -11.97 2.43 10.19
C TRP A 59 -13.37 2.08 9.67
N PHE A 60 -14.45 2.55 10.31
CA PHE A 60 -15.81 2.18 9.95
C PHE A 60 -16.21 2.65 8.54
N GLU A 61 -15.74 3.81 8.10
CA GLU A 61 -16.00 4.30 6.73
C GLU A 61 -15.41 3.36 5.67
N ARG A 62 -14.17 2.89 5.89
CA ARG A 62 -13.52 1.89 5.03
C ARG A 62 -14.27 0.56 5.06
N PHE A 63 -14.80 0.18 6.22
CA PHE A 63 -15.66 -1.00 6.34
C PHE A 63 -16.91 -0.89 5.46
N GLU A 64 -17.62 0.25 5.46
CA GLU A 64 -18.79 0.44 4.61
C GLU A 64 -18.44 0.35 3.11
N GLN A 65 -17.31 0.91 2.71
CA GLN A 65 -16.81 0.81 1.32
C GLN A 65 -16.55 -0.65 0.92
N LEU A 66 -15.93 -1.44 1.80
CA LEU A 66 -15.65 -2.86 1.55
C LEU A 66 -16.92 -3.70 1.47
N ILE A 67 -17.92 -3.43 2.31
CA ILE A 67 -19.24 -4.07 2.24
C ILE A 67 -19.90 -3.77 0.89
N ASN A 68 -19.89 -2.51 0.47
CA ASN A 68 -20.43 -2.11 -0.84
C ASN A 68 -19.63 -2.73 -2.00
N GLY A 69 -18.35 -3.03 -1.78
CA GLY A 69 -17.48 -3.80 -2.68
C GLY A 69 -17.73 -5.30 -2.70
N GLY A 70 -18.70 -5.82 -1.92
CA GLY A 70 -19.07 -7.25 -1.92
C GLY A 70 -18.28 -8.11 -0.92
N TRP A 71 -17.47 -7.53 -0.04
CA TRP A 71 -16.72 -8.30 0.94
C TRP A 71 -17.62 -8.83 2.08
N PRO A 72 -17.41 -10.07 2.55
CA PRO A 72 -18.11 -10.58 3.74
C PRO A 72 -17.84 -9.69 4.95
N TRP A 73 -18.88 -9.38 5.73
CA TRP A 73 -18.78 -8.31 6.73
C TRP A 73 -17.70 -8.51 7.79
N ARG A 74 -17.46 -9.74 8.24
CA ARG A 74 -16.38 -10.04 9.20
C ARG A 74 -15.00 -9.80 8.59
N GLN A 75 -14.81 -10.20 7.33
CA GLN A 75 -13.56 -9.98 6.59
C GLN A 75 -13.37 -8.50 6.30
N ALA A 76 -14.41 -7.81 5.84
CA ALA A 76 -14.41 -6.37 5.60
C ALA A 76 -14.02 -5.59 6.87
N ALA A 77 -14.57 -5.94 8.03
CA ALA A 77 -14.23 -5.30 9.30
C ALA A 77 -12.76 -5.55 9.70
N PHE A 78 -12.26 -6.77 9.48
CA PHE A 78 -10.84 -7.07 9.69
C PHE A 78 -9.93 -6.28 8.75
N ILE A 79 -10.23 -6.24 7.44
CA ILE A 79 -9.45 -5.52 6.43
C ILE A 79 -9.41 -4.03 6.77
N ALA A 80 -10.58 -3.44 7.07
CA ALA A 80 -10.69 -2.04 7.47
C ALA A 80 -9.84 -1.75 8.73
N TRP A 81 -9.95 -2.59 9.76
CA TRP A 81 -9.13 -2.45 10.97
C TRP A 81 -7.62 -2.61 10.71
N ALA A 82 -7.23 -3.61 9.91
CA ALA A 82 -5.83 -3.94 9.63
C ALA A 82 -5.13 -2.89 8.74
N SER A 83 -5.89 -2.21 7.88
CA SER A 83 -5.37 -1.10 7.07
C SER A 83 -4.96 0.13 7.89
N MET A 84 -5.48 0.29 9.10
CA MET A 84 -5.12 1.41 9.97
C MET A 84 -3.67 1.30 10.50
N PRO A 85 -3.00 2.44 10.75
CA PRO A 85 -1.71 2.46 11.44
C PRO A 85 -1.84 1.89 12.85
N LYS A 86 -0.82 1.16 13.33
CA LYS A 86 -0.85 0.46 14.63
C LYS A 86 -1.29 1.33 15.80
N ASN A 87 -0.89 2.61 15.82
CA ASN A 87 -1.21 3.56 16.89
C ASN A 87 -2.69 3.99 16.89
N GLY A 88 -3.37 3.94 15.75
CA GLY A 88 -4.77 4.35 15.58
C GLY A 88 -5.78 3.19 15.61
N ARG A 89 -5.32 1.96 15.85
CA ARG A 89 -6.19 0.78 15.88
C ARG A 89 -7.00 0.72 17.16
N ILE A 90 -8.32 0.71 17.00
CA ILE A 90 -9.29 0.45 18.06
C ILE A 90 -10.22 -0.66 17.55
N PRO A 91 -10.24 -1.86 18.15
CA PRO A 91 -9.45 -2.33 19.29
C PRO A 91 -7.93 -2.44 19.03
N LYS A 92 -7.11 -2.60 20.07
CA LYS A 92 -5.64 -2.57 19.91
C LYS A 92 -5.07 -3.88 19.37
N SER A 93 -5.70 -5.01 19.68
CA SER A 93 -5.26 -6.34 19.24
C SER A 93 -6.27 -7.01 18.32
N GLN A 94 -5.76 -7.94 17.49
CA GLN A 94 -6.61 -8.78 16.63
C GLN A 94 -7.55 -9.65 17.48
N GLU A 95 -7.10 -10.11 18.64
CA GLU A 95 -7.92 -10.89 19.58
C GLU A 95 -9.08 -10.06 20.15
N GLU A 96 -8.83 -8.80 20.51
CA GLU A 96 -9.90 -7.91 20.97
C GLU A 96 -10.91 -7.61 19.88
N LEU A 97 -10.46 -7.42 18.63
CA LEU A 97 -11.35 -7.28 17.48
C LEU A 97 -12.23 -8.52 17.30
N ALA A 98 -11.61 -9.70 17.32
CA ALA A 98 -12.31 -10.97 17.17
C ALA A 98 -13.40 -11.13 18.24
N LYS A 99 -13.06 -10.95 19.51
CA LYS A 99 -13.98 -11.18 20.64
C LYS A 99 -15.02 -10.08 20.81
N ARG A 100 -14.61 -8.81 20.79
CA ARG A 100 -15.48 -7.68 21.17
C ARG A 100 -16.31 -7.12 20.01
N VAL A 101 -15.83 -7.24 18.78
CA VAL A 101 -16.47 -6.62 17.61
C VAL A 101 -17.08 -7.69 16.70
N LEU A 102 -16.32 -8.73 16.38
CA LEU A 102 -16.76 -9.77 15.44
C LEU A 102 -17.52 -10.92 16.11
N ASN A 103 -17.61 -10.91 17.44
CA ASN A 103 -18.27 -11.94 18.24
C ASN A 103 -17.75 -13.37 17.92
N LEU A 104 -16.43 -13.48 17.71
CA LEU A 104 -15.70 -14.73 17.53
C LEU A 104 -15.16 -15.21 18.88
N THR A 105 -14.96 -16.51 19.01
CA THR A 105 -14.34 -17.13 20.20
C THR A 105 -12.84 -16.82 20.28
N SER A 106 -12.15 -16.81 19.14
CA SER A 106 -10.71 -16.55 19.05
C SER A 106 -10.32 -15.85 17.75
N ASP A 107 -9.08 -15.37 17.69
CA ASP A 107 -8.45 -14.81 16.48
C ASP A 107 -7.96 -15.88 15.49
N ARG A 108 -8.09 -17.16 15.84
CA ARG A 108 -7.70 -18.30 15.00
C ARG A 108 -8.52 -18.37 13.72
N ALA A 109 -9.81 -18.04 13.80
CA ALA A 109 -10.69 -17.90 12.64
C ALA A 109 -10.13 -16.87 11.63
N ILE A 110 -9.68 -15.70 12.11
CA ILE A 110 -9.08 -14.65 11.27
C ILE A 110 -7.79 -15.16 10.63
N SER A 111 -6.94 -15.84 11.41
CA SER A 111 -5.70 -16.44 10.89
C SER A 111 -5.98 -17.48 9.79
N THR A 112 -7.04 -18.26 9.95
CA THR A 112 -7.50 -19.24 8.94
C THR A 112 -8.04 -18.54 7.69
N TRP A 113 -8.80 -17.46 7.82
CA TRP A 113 -9.28 -16.68 6.68
C TRP A 113 -8.13 -16.13 5.84
N ARG A 114 -7.12 -15.54 6.48
CA ARG A 114 -5.93 -15.00 5.79
C ARG A 114 -5.15 -16.06 5.03
N LYS A 115 -5.01 -17.26 5.60
CA LYS A 115 -4.35 -18.40 4.94
C LYS A 115 -5.13 -18.92 3.73
N LYS A 116 -6.46 -18.95 3.82
CA LYS A 116 -7.32 -19.47 2.74
C LYS A 116 -7.63 -18.44 1.67
N ASN A 117 -7.65 -17.16 2.02
CA ASN A 117 -7.95 -16.05 1.13
C ASN A 117 -6.84 -14.99 1.20
N PRO A 118 -5.78 -15.12 0.38
CA PRO A 118 -4.69 -14.15 0.34
C PRO A 118 -5.13 -12.77 -0.17
N ALA A 119 -6.29 -12.67 -0.84
CA ALA A 119 -6.84 -11.39 -1.27
C ALA A 119 -7.14 -10.44 -0.08
N ILE A 120 -7.34 -10.99 1.12
CA ILE A 120 -7.47 -10.20 2.36
C ILE A 120 -6.20 -9.37 2.59
N ASP A 121 -5.03 -10.00 2.54
CA ASP A 121 -3.76 -9.32 2.78
C ASP A 121 -3.41 -8.36 1.63
N ALA A 122 -3.73 -8.73 0.39
CA ALA A 122 -3.58 -7.84 -0.76
C ALA A 122 -4.44 -6.58 -0.61
N MET A 123 -5.71 -6.72 -0.22
CA MET A 123 -6.61 -5.57 0.00
C MET A 123 -6.13 -4.67 1.14
N VAL A 124 -5.59 -5.25 2.21
CA VAL A 124 -4.97 -4.45 3.30
C VAL A 124 -3.81 -3.61 2.77
N ALA A 125 -2.95 -4.18 1.92
CA ALA A 125 -1.84 -3.45 1.29
C ALA A 125 -2.33 -2.34 0.34
N VAL A 126 -3.37 -2.62 -0.46
CA VAL A 126 -4.01 -1.62 -1.33
C VAL A 126 -4.54 -0.45 -0.50
N LEU A 127 -5.30 -0.72 0.56
CA LEU A 127 -5.85 0.35 1.40
C LEU A 127 -4.77 1.15 2.15
N GLN A 128 -3.66 0.52 2.54
CA GLN A 128 -2.52 1.21 3.15
C GLN A 128 -1.77 2.10 2.16
N SER A 129 -1.68 1.69 0.89
CA SER A 129 -1.03 2.48 -0.16
C SER A 129 -1.94 3.56 -0.74
N ALA A 130 -3.27 3.42 -0.64
CA ALA A 130 -4.23 4.42 -1.14
C ALA A 130 -3.95 5.84 -0.59
N GLU A 131 -3.63 5.96 0.69
CA GLU A 131 -3.30 7.25 1.31
C GLU A 131 -2.02 7.87 0.72
N LEU A 132 -1.04 7.05 0.31
CA LEU A 132 0.15 7.53 -0.37
C LEU A 132 -0.18 8.08 -1.76
N TRP A 133 -1.14 7.47 -2.46
CA TRP A 133 -1.59 7.94 -3.78
C TRP A 133 -2.29 9.30 -3.70
N ASP A 134 -3.14 9.50 -2.69
CA ASP A 134 -3.83 10.77 -2.46
C ASP A 134 -2.84 11.91 -2.20
N HIS A 135 -1.75 11.65 -1.47
CA HIS A 135 -0.71 12.64 -1.15
C HIS A 135 0.41 12.72 -2.18
N ARG A 136 0.39 11.90 -3.24
CA ARG A 136 1.47 11.86 -4.24
C ARG A 136 1.70 13.21 -4.91
N ALA A 137 0.62 13.88 -5.32
CA ALA A 137 0.70 15.19 -5.96
C ALA A 137 1.29 16.26 -5.02
N ASP A 138 0.85 16.26 -3.76
CA ASP A 138 1.35 17.20 -2.74
C ASP A 138 2.83 16.94 -2.46
N ALA A 139 3.26 15.68 -2.37
CA ALA A 139 4.65 15.30 -2.19
C ALA A 139 5.54 15.85 -3.33
N PHE A 140 5.09 15.76 -4.59
CA PHE A 140 5.80 16.35 -5.72
C PHE A 140 5.85 17.87 -5.67
N GLN A 141 4.76 18.52 -5.26
CA GLN A 141 4.75 19.97 -5.09
C GLN A 141 5.75 20.42 -4.02
N GLN A 142 5.79 19.72 -2.88
CA GLN A 142 6.76 19.99 -1.81
C GLN A 142 8.20 19.75 -2.27
N LEU A 143 8.43 18.73 -3.11
CA LEU A 143 9.74 18.49 -3.72
C LEU A 143 10.17 19.68 -4.59
N VAL A 144 9.30 20.14 -5.50
CA VAL A 144 9.59 21.28 -6.39
C VAL A 144 9.81 22.57 -5.60
N GLU A 145 9.03 22.81 -4.55
CA GLU A 145 9.22 23.97 -3.68
C GLU A 145 10.53 23.90 -2.91
N GLY A 146 10.90 22.71 -2.42
CA GLY A 146 12.20 22.46 -1.81
C GLY A 146 13.36 22.76 -2.77
N VAL A 147 13.27 22.31 -4.03
CA VAL A 147 14.26 22.58 -5.08
C VAL A 147 14.47 24.09 -5.27
N LYS A 148 13.40 24.88 -5.38
CA LYS A 148 13.49 26.34 -5.52
C LYS A 148 14.22 27.00 -4.34
N ARG A 149 14.03 26.46 -3.13
CA ARG A 149 14.65 26.98 -1.91
C ARG A 149 16.09 26.51 -1.72
N ALA A 150 16.49 25.40 -2.33
CA ALA A 150 17.84 24.82 -2.18
C ALA A 150 18.97 25.77 -2.60
N GLY A 151 18.71 26.70 -3.53
CA GLY A 151 19.67 27.75 -3.90
C GLY A 151 19.91 28.79 -2.81
N THR A 152 19.05 28.84 -1.78
CA THR A 152 19.08 29.83 -0.69
C THR A 152 19.25 29.21 0.70
N ASP A 153 18.74 28.00 0.93
CA ASP A 153 18.81 27.29 2.21
C ASP A 153 19.29 25.86 2.01
N TYR A 154 20.43 25.54 2.63
CA TYR A 154 21.10 24.25 2.57
C TYR A 154 20.24 23.10 3.09
N LYS A 155 19.24 23.36 3.94
CA LYS A 155 18.31 22.32 4.44
C LYS A 155 17.51 21.66 3.32
N PHE A 156 17.33 22.36 2.20
CA PHE A 156 16.62 21.84 1.04
C PHE A 156 17.53 21.22 -0.01
N ALA A 157 18.86 21.16 0.20
CA ALA A 157 19.79 20.51 -0.72
C ALA A 157 19.41 19.04 -1.00
N LYS A 158 18.83 18.34 -0.01
CA LYS A 158 18.33 16.97 -0.19
C LYS A 158 17.14 16.85 -1.12
N HIS A 159 16.30 17.87 -1.23
CA HIS A 159 15.20 17.89 -2.19
C HIS A 159 15.73 18.07 -3.61
N LEU A 160 16.77 18.90 -3.80
CA LEU A 160 17.47 19.03 -5.08
C LEU A 160 18.17 17.74 -5.50
N GLU A 161 18.93 17.12 -4.60
CA GLU A 161 19.58 15.82 -4.85
C GLU A 161 18.55 14.74 -5.23
N MET A 162 17.44 14.64 -4.49
CA MET A 162 16.36 13.72 -4.83
C MET A 162 15.73 14.04 -6.19
N PHE A 163 15.46 15.30 -6.49
CA PHE A 163 14.89 15.72 -7.76
C PHE A 163 15.80 15.34 -8.94
N LEU A 164 17.09 15.68 -8.87
CA LEU A 164 18.06 15.36 -9.92
C LEU A 164 18.21 13.84 -10.12
N ARG A 165 18.10 13.05 -9.05
CA ARG A 165 18.09 11.58 -9.18
C ARG A 165 16.84 11.07 -9.86
N MET A 166 15.68 11.64 -9.56
CA MET A 166 14.42 11.25 -10.17
C MET A 166 14.37 11.63 -11.67
N THR A 167 15.04 12.72 -12.07
CA THR A 167 15.17 13.12 -13.47
C THR A 167 16.32 12.44 -14.20
N GLY A 168 17.20 11.73 -13.49
CA GLY A 168 18.38 11.07 -14.04
C GLY A 168 19.59 11.98 -14.24
N ASP A 169 19.52 13.24 -13.79
CA ASP A 169 20.59 14.23 -13.88
C ASP A 169 21.69 14.04 -12.80
N ASP A 170 21.40 13.33 -11.71
CA ASP A 170 22.37 12.95 -10.67
C ASP A 170 22.49 11.43 -10.54
N VAL A 171 23.72 10.92 -10.59
CA VAL A 171 24.04 9.51 -10.35
C VAL A 171 24.73 9.38 -8.98
N PRO A 172 24.22 8.54 -8.07
CA PRO A 172 24.86 8.33 -6.77
C PRO A 172 26.32 7.91 -6.90
N THR A 173 27.19 8.49 -6.08
CA THR A 173 28.64 8.19 -6.10
C THR A 173 28.93 6.69 -5.94
N SER A 174 28.09 5.95 -5.21
CA SER A 174 28.22 4.49 -5.07
C SER A 174 28.02 3.74 -6.40
N GLN A 175 27.06 4.17 -7.23
CA GLN A 175 26.84 3.61 -8.55
C GLN A 175 27.97 4.00 -9.51
N LEU A 176 28.41 5.26 -9.44
CA LEU A 176 29.53 5.75 -10.24
C LEU A 176 30.82 4.98 -9.93
N VAL A 177 31.12 4.74 -8.64
CA VAL A 177 32.27 3.93 -8.20
C VAL A 177 32.15 2.47 -8.64
N ALA A 178 30.94 1.90 -8.65
CA ALA A 178 30.73 0.54 -9.15
C ALA A 178 30.99 0.43 -10.66
N LEU A 179 30.58 1.44 -11.44
CA LEU A 179 30.84 1.52 -12.87
C LEU A 179 32.34 1.68 -13.18
N ILE A 180 33.02 2.55 -12.45
CA ILE A 180 34.46 2.78 -12.57
C ILE A 180 35.24 1.49 -12.25
N LYS A 181 34.86 0.78 -11.18
CA LYS A 181 35.47 -0.51 -10.81
C LYS A 181 35.21 -1.61 -11.85
N ARG A 182 34.01 -1.66 -12.43
CA ARG A 182 33.67 -2.62 -13.49
C ARG A 182 34.49 -2.40 -14.77
N LYS A 183 34.86 -1.14 -15.07
CA LYS A 183 35.70 -0.77 -16.21
C LYS A 183 37.21 -0.78 -15.93
N GLY A 184 37.65 -1.14 -14.73
CA GLY A 184 39.07 -1.39 -14.43
C GLY A 184 39.89 -0.20 -13.96
N SER A 185 39.29 0.97 -13.69
CA SER A 185 40.00 2.16 -13.19
C SER A 185 40.05 2.23 -11.66
N SER A 186 41.16 2.75 -11.12
CA SER A 186 41.51 2.80 -9.68
C SER A 186 40.71 3.81 -8.85
N GLY A 187 39.96 4.73 -9.47
CA GLY A 187 39.02 5.59 -8.76
C GLY A 187 38.60 6.85 -9.53
N PRO A 188 37.63 7.63 -9.00
CA PRO A 188 37.01 8.76 -9.70
C PRO A 188 37.92 9.96 -10.00
N ARG A 189 39.16 9.98 -9.49
CA ARG A 189 40.09 11.10 -9.62
C ARG A 189 41.20 10.87 -10.65
N GLU A 190 41.28 9.68 -11.25
CA GLU A 190 42.36 9.26 -12.16
C GLU A 190 41.79 8.82 -13.53
N ILE A 191 40.60 9.32 -13.88
CA ILE A 191 39.90 8.99 -15.13
C ILE A 191 40.34 10.01 -16.19
N ASP A 192 40.76 9.53 -17.35
CA ASP A 192 41.10 10.37 -18.51
C ASP A 192 39.82 10.85 -19.24
N ASP A 193 39.94 11.91 -20.05
CA ASP A 193 38.77 12.50 -20.73
C ASP A 193 38.07 11.50 -21.67
N ASP A 194 38.82 10.56 -22.27
CA ASP A 194 38.27 9.51 -23.13
C ASP A 194 37.42 8.49 -22.34
N THR A 195 37.87 8.10 -21.14
CA THR A 195 37.10 7.22 -20.24
C THR A 195 35.92 7.95 -19.58
N LEU A 196 35.95 9.28 -19.46
CA LEU A 196 34.80 10.08 -19.04
C LEU A 196 33.68 10.06 -20.08
N ASP A 197 34.00 10.21 -21.36
CA ASP A 197 33.01 10.14 -22.44
C ASP A 197 32.38 8.74 -22.55
N GLU A 198 33.18 7.69 -22.36
CA GLU A 198 32.67 6.31 -22.32
C GLU A 198 31.84 6.00 -21.07
N LEU A 199 32.12 6.64 -19.94
CA LEU A 199 31.30 6.53 -18.73
C LEU A 199 30.00 7.31 -18.87
N ALA A 200 30.02 8.49 -19.50
CA ALA A 200 28.83 9.26 -19.82
C ALA A 200 27.89 8.49 -20.76
N ALA A 201 28.45 7.80 -21.76
CA ALA A 201 27.70 6.89 -22.63
C ALA A 201 27.07 5.72 -21.83
N GLY A 202 27.84 5.08 -20.94
CA GLY A 202 27.34 3.98 -20.10
C GLY A 202 26.27 4.41 -19.08
N VAL A 203 26.36 5.62 -18.53
CA VAL A 203 25.32 6.21 -17.66
C VAL A 203 24.06 6.50 -18.47
N THR A 204 24.21 6.99 -19.70
CA THR A 204 23.08 7.23 -20.61
C THR A 204 22.38 5.93 -20.97
N GLU A 205 23.11 4.85 -21.23
CA GLU A 205 22.54 3.50 -21.46
C GLU A 205 21.82 2.94 -20.22
N ILE A 206 22.34 3.16 -19.01
CA ILE A 206 21.68 2.72 -17.77
C ILE A 206 20.40 3.51 -17.52
N ASN A 207 20.44 4.82 -17.74
CA ASN A 207 19.28 5.69 -17.60
C ASN A 207 18.22 5.39 -18.68
N GLN A 208 18.63 5.01 -19.90
CA GLN A 208 17.73 4.57 -20.96
C GLN A 208 17.20 3.15 -20.74
N GLY A 209 17.99 2.23 -20.19
CA GLY A 209 17.54 0.88 -19.81
C GLY A 209 16.50 0.90 -18.69
N LEU A 210 16.66 1.79 -17.70
CA LEU A 210 15.64 2.05 -16.67
C LEU A 210 14.36 2.68 -17.22
N ALA A 211 14.41 3.33 -18.39
CA ALA A 211 13.23 3.88 -19.07
C ALA A 211 12.62 2.91 -20.11
N GLY A 212 13.39 1.94 -20.61
CA GLY A 212 12.99 0.99 -21.65
C GLY A 212 12.41 -0.34 -21.15
N GLU A 213 12.56 -0.67 -19.87
CA GLU A 213 11.94 -1.88 -19.29
C GLU A 213 10.40 -1.76 -19.12
N GLU A 214 9.79 -0.61 -19.41
CA GLU A 214 8.32 -0.42 -19.34
C GLU A 214 7.56 -0.73 -20.64
N GLU A 215 8.21 -0.96 -21.79
CA GLU A 215 7.51 -1.16 -23.09
C GLU A 215 7.31 -2.62 -23.52
N ASP A 216 7.98 -3.60 -22.92
CA ASP A 216 7.96 -4.99 -23.43
C ASP A 216 6.91 -5.93 -22.80
N ASP A 217 6.10 -5.50 -21.82
CA ASP A 217 5.11 -6.37 -21.16
C ASP A 217 3.63 -6.03 -21.46
N VAL A 218 3.34 -5.27 -22.53
CA VAL A 218 1.96 -4.96 -22.98
C VAL A 218 1.59 -5.63 -24.33
N SER A 219 2.48 -6.41 -24.95
CA SER A 219 2.18 -7.05 -26.25
C SER A 219 2.14 -8.59 -26.23
N SER A 220 1.76 -9.22 -25.11
CA SER A 220 1.40 -10.65 -25.10
C SER A 220 0.31 -10.95 -24.07
N GLY A 221 -0.92 -10.61 -24.44
CA GLY A 221 -2.15 -11.00 -23.73
C GLY A 221 -3.37 -10.73 -24.57
#